data_AF-I2FMF6-F1
#
_entry.id   AF-I2FMF6-F1
#
_cell.length_a   1.000
_cell.length_b   1.000
_cell.length_c   1.000
_cell.angle_alpha   90.00
_cell.angle_beta   90.00
_cell.angle_gamma   90.00
#
_symmetry.space_group_name_H-M   'P 1'
#
loop_
_entity.id
_entity.type
_entity.pdbx_description
1 polymer ?
#
loop_
_entity_poly.entity_id
_entity_poly.type
_entity_poly.pdbx_seq_one_letter_code
_entity_poly.pdbx_strand_id
1 'polypeptide(L)'
;MEAYNKLLALQLMSDAPGAATHHVERFRDLEGQVNLDDNELVIDLFRGSLMCSLQEKFEQNPPLKRWEWYREVKEIDWQRMLLQQSLAWHPSAAPLQPNPRGQPTPLAQGPLPAQQPTQTYS
;
A
#
# COMPACT_ATOMS: atom_id res chain seq x y z
N MET A 1 -22.24 26.84 -11.40
CA MET A 1 -22.83 25.55 -11.78
C MET A 1 -21.78 24.57 -12.33
N GLU A 2 -20.85 25.02 -13.18
CA GLU A 2 -19.80 24.15 -13.74
C GLU A 2 -18.89 23.50 -12.69
N ALA A 3 -18.45 24.24 -11.66
CA ALA A 3 -17.57 23.69 -10.61
C ALA A 3 -18.23 22.54 -9.82
N TYR A 4 -19.52 22.64 -9.54
CA TYR A 4 -20.27 21.58 -8.85
C TYR A 4 -20.38 20.31 -9.70
N ASN A 5 -20.66 20.45 -11.00
CA ASN A 5 -20.68 19.31 -11.92
C ASN A 5 -19.29 18.65 -12.05
N LYS A 6 -18.23 19.46 -12.08
CA LYS A 6 -16.85 18.97 -12.05
C LYS A 6 -16.52 18.23 -10.76
N LEU A 7 -17.03 18.69 -9.62
CA LEU A 7 -16.87 18.04 -8.33
C LEU A 7 -17.58 16.68 -8.30
N LEU A 8 -18.82 16.61 -8.76
CA LEU A 8 -19.60 15.36 -8.84
C LEU A 8 -18.96 14.33 -9.79
N ALA A 9 -18.34 14.80 -10.87
CA ALA A 9 -17.66 13.94 -11.84
C ALA A 9 -16.20 13.61 -11.45
N LEU A 10 -15.68 14.20 -10.37
CA LEU A 10 -14.30 13.99 -9.95
C LEU A 10 -14.16 12.58 -9.37
N GLN A 11 -13.23 11.82 -9.92
CA GLN A 11 -12.95 10.45 -9.50
C GLN A 11 -11.44 10.22 -9.56
N LEU A 12 -10.90 9.57 -8.53
CA LEU A 12 -9.53 9.09 -8.54
C LEU A 12 -9.48 7.84 -9.44
N MET A 13 -8.79 7.94 -10.56
CA MET A 13 -8.73 6.86 -11.57
C MET A 13 -7.39 6.11 -11.59
N SER A 14 -6.44 6.49 -10.74
CA SER A 14 -5.08 5.94 -10.78
C SER A 14 -4.53 5.77 -9.38
N ASP A 15 -3.93 4.61 -9.13
CA ASP A 15 -3.14 4.31 -7.94
C ASP A 15 -1.66 4.74 -8.09
N ALA A 16 -1.31 5.47 -9.15
CA ALA A 16 0.05 5.95 -9.35
C ALA A 16 0.50 6.84 -8.17
N PRO A 17 1.79 6.79 -7.79
CA PRO A 17 2.28 7.60 -6.68
C PRO A 17 2.07 9.10 -6.94
N GLY A 18 1.50 9.81 -5.97
CA GLY A 18 1.19 11.23 -6.09
C GLY A 18 -0.21 11.52 -6.65
N ALA A 19 -0.90 10.53 -7.23
CA ALA A 19 -2.21 10.73 -7.85
C ALA A 19 -3.28 11.08 -6.81
N ALA A 20 -3.27 10.40 -5.65
CA ALA A 20 -4.21 10.67 -4.58
C ALA A 20 -3.97 12.04 -3.93
N THR A 21 -2.70 12.47 -3.81
CA THR A 21 -2.36 13.84 -3.35
C THR A 21 -2.94 14.90 -4.28
N HIS A 22 -2.72 14.75 -5.59
CA HIS A 22 -3.26 15.67 -6.60
C HIS A 22 -4.79 15.66 -6.63
N HIS A 23 -5.42 14.50 -6.41
CA HIS A 23 -6.87 14.38 -6.30
C HIS A 23 -7.43 15.18 -5.13
N VAL A 24 -6.83 15.07 -3.93
CA VAL A 24 -7.23 15.86 -2.75
C VAL A 24 -7.15 17.36 -3.02
N GLU A 25 -6.10 17.82 -3.70
CA GLU A 25 -5.92 19.24 -4.03
C GLU A 25 -7.00 19.72 -4.99
N ARG A 26 -7.24 18.95 -6.07
CA ARG A 26 -8.27 19.28 -7.04
C ARG A 26 -9.68 19.26 -6.44
N PHE A 27 -9.96 18.31 -5.55
CA PHE A 27 -11.22 18.24 -4.84
C PHE A 27 -11.43 19.48 -3.97
N ARG A 28 -10.44 19.83 -3.13
CA ARG A 28 -10.50 21.00 -2.24
C ARG A 28 -10.66 22.32 -3.00
N ASP A 29 -9.97 22.46 -4.14
CA ASP A 29 -10.06 23.67 -4.96
C ASP A 29 -11.45 23.80 -5.62
N LEU A 30 -12.12 22.70 -5.96
CA LEU A 30 -13.49 22.69 -6.45
C LEU A 30 -14.51 22.92 -5.32
N GLU A 31 -14.31 22.28 -4.18
CA GLU A 31 -15.11 22.47 -2.95
C GLU A 31 -15.17 23.96 -2.56
N GLY A 32 -14.02 24.64 -2.54
CA GLY A 32 -13.94 26.08 -2.22
C GLY A 32 -14.64 26.98 -3.25
N GLN A 33 -14.72 26.57 -4.52
CA GLN A 33 -15.46 27.31 -5.55
C GLN A 33 -16.98 27.14 -5.43
N VAL A 34 -17.44 25.99 -4.94
CA VAL A 34 -18.86 25.70 -4.73
C VAL A 34 -19.35 26.24 -3.38
N ASN A 35 -18.45 26.49 -2.44
CA ASN A 35 -18.74 26.94 -1.08
C ASN A 35 -19.66 25.97 -0.31
N LEU A 36 -19.28 24.69 -0.28
CA LEU A 36 -20.01 23.65 0.44
C LEU A 36 -19.72 23.72 1.95
N ASP A 37 -20.69 24.25 2.71
CA ASP A 37 -20.60 24.38 4.16
C ASP A 37 -20.89 23.07 4.91
N ASP A 38 -21.74 22.22 4.31
CA ASP A 38 -22.13 20.93 4.88
C ASP A 38 -20.93 19.96 4.97
N ASN A 39 -20.50 19.65 6.19
CA ASN A 39 -19.36 18.78 6.45
C ASN A 39 -19.60 17.33 6.02
N GLU A 40 -20.78 16.79 6.33
CA GLU A 40 -21.12 15.40 6.05
C GLU A 40 -21.23 15.17 4.54
N LEU A 41 -21.91 16.08 3.84
CA LEU A 41 -22.03 16.03 2.38
C LEU A 41 -20.66 16.07 1.69
N VAL A 42 -19.75 16.93 2.15
CA VAL A 42 -18.41 17.02 1.57
C VAL A 42 -17.60 15.75 1.82
N ILE A 43 -17.72 15.16 3.02
CA ILE A 43 -17.08 13.89 3.35
C ILE A 43 -17.62 12.77 2.45
N ASP A 44 -18.93 12.68 2.26
CA ASP A 44 -19.55 11.66 1.41
C ASP A 44 -19.14 11.79 -0.05
N LEU A 45 -19.14 13.02 -0.59
CA LEU A 45 -18.66 13.31 -1.94
C LEU A 45 -17.18 12.97 -2.10
N PHE A 46 -16.36 13.35 -1.11
CA PHE A 46 -14.94 13.06 -1.14
C PHE A 46 -14.70 11.56 -1.10
N ARG A 47 -15.29 10.83 -0.15
CA ARG A 47 -15.19 9.38 -0.02
C ARG A 47 -15.63 8.67 -1.30
N GLY A 48 -16.77 9.07 -1.87
CA GLY A 48 -17.30 8.51 -3.11
C GLY A 48 -16.46 8.79 -4.36
N SER A 49 -15.53 9.76 -4.29
CA SER A 49 -14.58 10.06 -5.36
C SER A 49 -13.27 9.26 -5.28
N LEU A 50 -13.04 8.51 -4.20
CA LEU A 50 -11.82 7.72 -4.01
C LEU A 50 -11.95 6.34 -4.67
N MET A 51 -10.82 5.72 -5.00
CA MET A 51 -10.77 4.32 -5.40
C MET A 51 -11.14 3.39 -4.24
N CYS A 52 -11.74 2.23 -4.54
CA CYS A 52 -12.14 1.24 -3.52
C CYS A 52 -10.99 0.88 -2.58
N SER A 53 -9.78 0.70 -3.11
CA SER A 53 -8.56 0.34 -2.34
C SER A 53 -8.22 1.34 -1.22
N LEU A 54 -8.58 2.61 -1.40
CA LEU A 54 -8.45 3.65 -0.38
C LEU A 54 -9.67 3.68 0.53
N GLN A 55 -10.88 3.56 -0.02
CA GLN A 55 -12.11 3.55 0.78
C GLN A 55 -12.08 2.44 1.85
N GLU A 56 -11.61 1.23 1.49
CA GLU A 56 -11.48 0.08 2.40
C GLU A 56 -10.66 0.40 3.66
N LYS A 57 -9.68 1.31 3.57
CA LYS A 57 -8.86 1.71 4.74
C LYS A 57 -9.65 2.50 5.76
N PHE A 58 -10.68 3.21 5.32
CA PHE A 58 -11.51 4.07 6.16
C PHE A 58 -12.80 3.38 6.63
N GLU A 59 -13.09 2.16 6.20
CA GLU A 59 -14.30 1.43 6.65
C GLU A 59 -14.26 1.09 8.14
N GLN A 60 -13.06 0.79 8.66
CA GLN A 60 -12.90 0.39 10.06
C GLN A 60 -12.79 1.58 11.02
N ASN A 61 -12.09 2.63 10.60
CA ASN A 61 -11.88 3.84 11.40
C ASN A 61 -11.97 5.07 10.48
N PRO A 62 -13.19 5.48 10.11
CA PRO A 62 -13.37 6.68 9.30
C PRO A 62 -13.00 7.92 10.12
N PRO A 63 -12.26 8.87 9.54
CA PRO A 63 -12.01 10.15 10.18
C PRO A 63 -13.32 10.91 10.41
N LEU A 64 -13.40 11.63 11.54
CA LEU A 64 -14.61 12.39 11.89
C LEU A 64 -14.66 13.76 11.21
N LYS A 65 -13.49 14.34 10.91
CA LYS A 65 -13.40 15.68 10.33
C LYS A 65 -12.94 15.63 8.88
N ARG A 66 -13.52 16.49 8.05
CA ARG A 66 -13.14 16.70 6.64
C ARG A 66 -11.63 16.86 6.42
N TRP A 67 -10.97 17.66 7.26
CA TRP A 67 -9.52 17.86 7.15
C TRP A 67 -8.69 16.61 7.43
N GLU A 68 -9.18 15.70 8.27
CA GLU A 68 -8.50 14.45 8.59
C GLU A 68 -8.56 13.48 7.40
N TRP A 69 -9.70 13.40 6.71
CA TRP A 69 -9.82 12.67 5.44
C TRP A 69 -8.77 13.10 4.41
N TYR A 70 -8.63 14.42 4.20
CA TYR A 70 -7.66 14.95 3.23
C TYR A 70 -6.22 14.62 3.63
N ARG A 71 -5.92 14.74 4.93
CA ARG A 71 -4.58 14.44 5.46
C ARG A 71 -4.24 12.97 5.31
N GLU A 72 -5.13 12.07 5.71
CA GLU A 72 -4.87 10.63 5.70
C GLU A 72 -4.72 10.08 4.28
N VAL A 73 -5.54 10.54 3.33
CA VAL A 73 -5.37 10.16 1.92
C VAL A 73 -4.00 10.59 1.38
N LYS A 74 -3.55 11.82 1.68
CA LYS A 74 -2.20 12.28 1.31
C LYS A 74 -1.10 11.49 2.00
N GLU A 75 -1.30 11.11 3.26
CA GLU A 75 -0.33 10.31 4.02
C GLU A 75 -0.19 8.90 3.44
N ILE A 76 -1.29 8.24 3.08
CA ILE A 76 -1.26 6.92 2.43
C ILE A 76 -0.52 7.01 1.08
N ASP A 77 -0.81 8.04 0.28
CA ASP A 77 -0.12 8.27 -0.99
C ASP A 77 1.39 8.50 -0.81
N TRP A 78 1.75 9.32 0.17
CA TRP A 78 3.14 9.57 0.54
C TRP A 78 3.87 8.29 0.99
N GLN A 79 3.22 7.46 1.81
CA GLN A 79 3.76 6.17 2.22
C GLN A 79 3.97 5.24 1.02
N ARG A 80 3.03 5.20 0.08
CA ARG A 80 3.17 4.44 -1.18
C ARG A 80 4.34 4.97 -2.02
N MET A 81 4.49 6.29 -2.12
CA MET A 81 5.61 6.94 -2.81
C MET A 81 6.95 6.57 -2.18
N LEU A 82 7.06 6.61 -0.84
CA LEU A 82 8.29 6.25 -0.13
C LEU A 82 8.63 4.77 -0.31
N LEU A 83 7.63 3.88 -0.23
CA LEU A 83 7.82 2.46 -0.45
C LEU A 83 8.32 2.17 -1.86
N GLN A 84 7.69 2.74 -2.88
CA GLN A 84 8.12 2.57 -4.27
C GLN A 84 9.55 3.10 -4.51
N GLN A 85 9.86 4.24 -3.91
CA GLN A 85 11.19 4.82 -3.95
C GLN A 85 12.24 3.88 -3.32
N SER A 86 11.95 3.31 -2.15
CA SER A 86 12.83 2.32 -1.51
C SER A 86 13.07 1.06 -2.36
N LEU A 87 12.04 0.56 -3.05
CA LEU A 87 12.14 -0.57 -3.98
C LEU A 87 12.96 -0.23 -5.23
N ALA A 88 12.92 1.01 -5.70
CA ALA A 88 13.73 1.48 -6.82
C ALA A 88 15.23 1.59 -6.47
N TRP A 89 15.54 1.95 -5.21
CA TRP A 89 16.93 2.03 -4.73
C TRP A 89 17.50 0.69 -4.27
N HIS A 90 16.64 -0.24 -3.87
CA HIS A 90 17.01 -1.61 -3.58
C HIS A 90 16.32 -2.55 -4.59
N PRO A 91 16.77 -2.61 -5.85
CA PRO A 91 16.42 -3.73 -6.69
C PRO A 91 16.99 -4.96 -5.98
N SER A 92 16.10 -5.73 -5.35
CA SER A 92 16.46 -6.92 -4.60
C SER A 92 17.37 -7.75 -5.48
N ALA A 93 18.66 -7.81 -5.15
CA ALA A 93 19.58 -8.72 -5.80
C ALA A 93 18.99 -10.11 -5.58
N ALA A 94 18.50 -10.72 -6.65
CA ALA A 94 18.05 -12.10 -6.61
C ALA A 94 19.16 -12.93 -5.97
N PRO A 95 18.87 -13.84 -5.02
CA PRO A 95 19.84 -14.85 -4.65
C PRO A 95 20.15 -15.63 -5.92
N LEU A 96 21.42 -15.61 -6.35
CA LEU A 96 21.93 -16.52 -7.38
C LEU A 96 21.50 -17.94 -6.99
N GLN A 97 20.56 -18.52 -7.73
CA GLN A 97 20.15 -19.91 -7.52
C GLN A 97 21.35 -20.84 -7.74
N PRO A 98 21.59 -21.83 -6.85
CA PRO A 98 22.38 -22.99 -7.20
C PRO A 98 21.60 -23.83 -8.22
N ASN A 99 22.22 -24.03 -9.37
CA ASN A 99 21.70 -24.72 -10.56
C ASN A 99 21.20 -26.17 -10.24
N PRO A 100 20.02 -26.62 -10.73
CA PRO A 100 19.54 -27.98 -10.54
C PRO A 100 19.61 -28.79 -11.85
N ARG A 101 20.63 -29.64 -12.04
CA ARG A 101 20.49 -30.78 -12.98
C ARG A 101 21.52 -31.90 -12.74
N GLY A 102 21.04 -33.01 -12.20
CA GLY A 102 21.81 -34.26 -12.13
C GLY A 102 21.24 -35.28 -11.15
N GLN A 103 20.01 -35.77 -11.38
CA GLN A 103 19.57 -37.07 -10.84
C GLN A 103 19.85 -38.15 -11.90
N PRO A 104 20.06 -39.45 -11.56
CA PRO A 104 19.19 -40.21 -10.64
C PRO A 104 19.88 -41.17 -9.64
N THR A 105 19.13 -41.48 -8.57
CA THR A 105 19.25 -42.56 -7.56
C THR A 105 19.37 -43.96 -8.20
N PRO A 106 19.86 -45.04 -7.52
CA PRO A 106 19.12 -45.63 -6.38
C PRO A 106 19.91 -46.51 -5.36
N LEU A 107 19.19 -46.94 -4.30
CA LEU A 107 19.50 -48.01 -3.31
C LEU A 107 20.67 -47.69 -2.33
N ALA A 108 20.66 -47.99 -1.04
CA ALA A 108 19.81 -48.82 -0.19
C ALA A 108 20.19 -48.59 1.29
N GLN A 109 19.19 -48.63 2.17
CA GLN A 109 19.20 -49.26 3.51
C GLN A 109 20.19 -48.70 4.60
N GLY A 110 19.62 -48.30 5.75
CA GLY A 110 20.33 -47.78 6.96
C GLY A 110 21.20 -48.81 7.71
N PRO A 111 21.46 -48.71 9.04
CA PRO A 111 21.10 -47.71 10.05
C PRO A 111 22.33 -47.10 10.80
N LEU A 112 22.06 -46.22 11.77
CA LEU A 112 23.01 -45.60 12.72
C LEU A 112 23.97 -46.61 13.39
N PRO A 113 25.15 -46.14 13.83
CA PRO A 113 25.37 -46.13 15.28
C PRO A 113 25.97 -44.82 15.80
N ALA A 114 25.55 -44.46 17.01
CA ALA A 114 26.23 -43.54 17.90
C ALA A 114 27.66 -44.03 18.19
N GLN A 115 28.61 -43.13 18.45
CA GLN A 115 29.56 -43.20 19.58
C GLN A 115 30.26 -41.84 19.78
N GLN A 116 30.23 -41.37 21.02
CA GLN A 116 31.02 -40.26 21.57
C GLN A 116 32.47 -40.72 21.80
N PRO A 117 33.48 -39.84 21.69
CA PRO A 117 34.76 -40.04 22.35
C PRO A 117 34.90 -39.17 23.60
N THR A 118 34.79 -39.86 24.74
CA THR A 118 35.78 -40.01 25.81
C THR A 118 36.38 -38.80 26.53
N GLN A 119 36.17 -38.85 27.84
CA GLN A 119 36.79 -38.11 28.93
C GLN A 119 38.33 -38.01 28.86
N THR A 120 38.85 -36.88 29.34
CA THR A 120 40.22 -36.74 29.84
C THR A 120 40.22 -37.07 31.34
N TYR A 121 41.17 -37.91 31.77
CA TYR A 121 41.37 -38.34 33.15
C TYR A 121 42.50 -37.58 33.83
N SER A 122 42.33 -37.40 35.15
CA SER A 122 43.27 -37.03 36.23
C SER A 122 43.75 -35.59 36.32
#